data_AF-M4BC70-F1
#
_entry.id   AF-M4BC70-F1
#
_cell.length_a   1.000
_cell.length_b   1.000
_cell.length_c   1.000
_cell.angle_alpha   90.00
_cell.angle_beta   90.00
_cell.angle_gamma   90.00
#
_symmetry.space_group_name_H-M   'P 1'
#
loop_
_entity.id
_entity.type
_entity.pdbx_description
1 polymer ?
#
loop_
_entity_poly.entity_id
_entity_poly.type
_entity_poly.pdbx_seq_one_letter_code
_entity_poly.pdbx_strand_id
1 'polypeptide(L)'
;MIGFDPVHELLRDLERRYGHFALFFVNGIDTSEILVTWKPQAFLPTKFRAITANYQIPLPNDDAVEDDESTRCVAIPNIFEILSDMQSLSHGMVISIAMQPFESM
;
A
#
# COMPACT_ATOMS: atom_id res chain seq x y z
N MET A 1 8.23 27.55 14.16
CA MET A 1 9.13 26.40 14.37
C MET A 1 10.18 26.46 13.27
N ILE A 2 11.43 26.77 13.61
CA ILE A 2 12.51 26.89 12.60
C ILE A 2 13.04 25.47 12.36
N GLY A 3 12.95 24.97 11.12
CA GLY A 3 13.43 23.63 10.73
C GLY A 3 12.38 22.51 10.65
N PHE A 4 11.09 22.84 10.62
CA PHE A 4 10.03 21.85 10.37
C PHE A 4 9.93 21.54 8.87
N ASP A 5 10.13 20.28 8.51
CA ASP A 5 9.90 19.76 7.16
C ASP A 5 8.71 18.76 7.20
N PRO A 6 7.48 19.24 6.93
CA PRO A 6 6.29 18.39 7.00
C PRO A 6 6.32 17.24 5.98
N VAL A 7 6.99 17.44 4.84
CA VAL A 7 7.06 16.40 3.80
C VAL A 7 7.95 15.27 4.29
N HIS A 8 9.07 15.60 4.92
CA HIS A 8 9.97 14.59 5.48
C HIS A 8 9.33 13.82 6.65
N GLU A 9 8.55 14.48 7.51
CA GLU A 9 7.79 13.79 8.55
C GLU A 9 6.73 12.86 7.98
N LEU A 10 5.95 13.32 7.00
CA LEU A 10 4.97 12.50 6.30
C LEU A 10 5.63 11.28 5.64
N LEU A 11 6.76 11.49 4.95
CA LEU A 11 7.50 10.41 4.31
C LEU A 11 7.95 9.36 5.33
N ARG A 12 8.49 9.80 6.48
CA ARG A 12 8.90 8.90 7.57
C ARG A 12 7.71 8.10 8.13
N ASP A 13 6.55 8.73 8.27
CA ASP A 13 5.35 8.07 8.78
C ASP A 13 4.79 7.06 7.76
N LEU A 14 4.82 7.39 6.47
CA LEU A 14 4.47 6.50 5.37
C LEU A 14 5.41 5.29 5.31
N GLU A 15 6.73 5.50 5.37
CA GLU A 15 7.73 4.43 5.39
C GLU A 15 7.58 3.52 6.61
N ARG A 16 7.37 4.10 7.78
CA ARG A 16 7.20 3.34 9.03
C ARG A 16 5.96 2.45 8.97
N ARG A 17 4.85 2.94 8.41
CA ARG A 17 3.59 2.20 8.36
C ARG A 17 3.50 1.24 7.19
N TYR A 18 3.96 1.63 6.01
CA TYR A 18 3.73 0.91 4.75
C TYR A 18 5.01 0.42 4.06
N GLY A 19 6.18 0.59 4.68
CA GLY A 19 7.45 0.14 4.13
C GLY A 19 7.54 -1.38 3.89
N HIS A 20 6.61 -2.17 4.42
CA HIS A 20 6.49 -3.59 4.10
C HIS A 20 5.76 -3.85 2.77
N PHE A 21 4.93 -2.91 2.30
CA PHE A 21 4.25 -2.97 0.99
C PHE A 21 5.01 -2.25 -0.12
N ALA A 22 5.66 -1.12 0.19
CA ALA A 22 6.20 -0.23 -0.83
C ALA A 22 7.51 0.45 -0.41
N LEU A 23 8.13 1.11 -1.40
CA LEU A 23 9.22 2.06 -1.26
C LEU A 23 8.71 3.44 -1.66
N PHE A 24 9.18 4.48 -0.96
CA PHE A 24 8.77 5.86 -1.19
C PHE A 24 9.96 6.70 -1.62
N PHE A 25 9.73 7.63 -2.55
CA PHE A 25 10.77 8.53 -3.05
C PHE A 25 10.20 9.94 -3.18
N VAL A 26 11.02 10.93 -2.84
CA VAL A 26 10.73 12.35 -3.03
C VAL A 26 11.93 12.97 -3.73
N ASN A 27 11.69 13.88 -4.67
CA ASN A 27 12.75 14.64 -5.28
C ASN A 27 13.28 15.69 -4.26
N GLY A 28 14.57 15.63 -3.95
CA GLY A 28 15.19 16.53 -2.97
C GLY A 28 15.32 18.00 -3.40
N ILE A 29 14.99 18.31 -4.66
CA ILE A 29 14.97 19.68 -5.20
C ILE A 29 13.55 20.22 -5.27
N ASP A 30 12.60 19.41 -5.73
CA ASP A 30 11.18 19.74 -5.83
C ASP A 30 10.34 18.68 -5.11
N THR A 31 9.83 19.01 -3.93
CA THR A 31 9.06 18.09 -3.07
C THR A 31 7.56 18.16 -3.37
N SER A 32 7.20 18.24 -4.65
CA SER A 32 5.82 18.37 -5.13
C SER A 32 5.07 17.03 -5.12
N GLU A 33 5.80 15.91 -5.25
CA GLU A 33 5.24 14.58 -5.42
C GLU A 33 5.97 13.53 -4.59
N ILE A 34 5.23 12.50 -4.15
CA ILE A 34 5.77 11.29 -3.52
C ILE A 34 5.59 10.14 -4.51
N LEU A 35 6.68 9.60 -5.02
CA LEU A 35 6.69 8.43 -5.89
C LEU A 35 6.65 7.17 -5.02
N VAL A 36 5.81 6.21 -5.42
CA VAL A 36 5.64 4.94 -4.69
C VAL A 36 5.92 3.78 -5.63
N THR A 37 6.76 2.84 -5.19
CA THR A 37 7.02 1.58 -5.89
C THR A 37 6.66 0.40 -5.00
N TRP A 38 5.77 -0.47 -5.49
CA TRP A 38 5.33 -1.66 -4.76
C TRP A 38 6.41 -2.73 -4.67
N LYS A 39 6.48 -3.43 -3.54
CA LYS A 39 7.27 -4.66 -3.37
C LYS A 39 6.44 -5.83 -3.88
N PRO A 40 6.77 -6.45 -5.05
CA PRO A 40 5.88 -7.44 -5.66
C PRO A 40 5.56 -8.63 -4.75
N GLN A 41 6.54 -9.05 -3.95
CA GLN A 41 6.40 -10.13 -2.96
C GLN A 41 5.33 -9.88 -1.89
N ALA A 42 5.02 -8.62 -1.58
CA ALA A 42 4.00 -8.28 -0.58
C ALA A 42 2.58 -8.57 -1.10
N PHE A 43 2.39 -8.65 -2.41
CA PHE A 43 1.09 -8.85 -3.07
C PHE A 43 0.86 -10.29 -3.55
N LEU A 44 1.74 -11.23 -3.17
CA LEU A 44 1.52 -12.64 -3.44
C LEU A 44 0.40 -13.19 -2.53
N PRO A 45 -0.40 -14.16 -3.00
CA PRO A 45 -1.40 -14.82 -2.15
C PRO A 45 -0.78 -15.41 -0.89
N THR A 46 -1.35 -15.09 0.26
CA THR A 46 -0.93 -15.60 1.56
C THR A 46 -2.07 -16.30 2.28
N LYS A 47 -1.76 -17.23 3.19
CA LYS A 47 -2.79 -17.84 4.05
C LYS A 47 -3.41 -16.75 4.91
N PHE A 48 -4.74 -16.67 4.89
CA PHE A 48 -5.47 -15.74 5.73
C PHE A 48 -5.19 -16.03 7.21
N ARG A 49 -4.85 -14.98 7.95
CA ARG A 49 -4.71 -15.00 9.41
C ARG A 49 -5.35 -13.73 9.96
N ALA A 50 -6.26 -13.87 10.92
CA ALA A 50 -6.97 -12.73 11.51
C ALA A 50 -6.03 -11.62 12.01
N ILE A 51 -4.88 -12.00 12.59
CA ILE A 51 -3.88 -11.06 13.11
C ILE A 51 -3.14 -10.23 12.03
N THR A 52 -3.12 -10.70 10.78
CA THR A 52 -2.48 -10.01 9.64
C THR A 52 -3.47 -9.65 8.55
N ALA A 53 -4.77 -9.68 8.85
CA ALA A 53 -5.84 -9.48 7.86
C ALA A 53 -6.05 -8.02 7.45
N ASN A 54 -5.28 -7.07 8.01
CA ASN A 54 -5.36 -5.66 7.63
C ASN A 54 -5.13 -5.50 6.13
N TYR A 55 -6.03 -4.76 5.47
CA TYR A 55 -6.02 -4.53 4.03
C TYR A 55 -6.06 -5.80 3.18
N GLN A 56 -6.47 -6.96 3.71
CA GLN A 56 -6.52 -8.21 2.93
C GLN A 56 -7.89 -8.44 2.32
N ILE A 57 -7.92 -8.77 1.03
CA ILE A 57 -9.09 -9.29 0.31
C ILE A 57 -8.96 -10.80 0.18
N PRO A 58 -9.94 -11.60 0.63
CA PRO A 58 -9.96 -13.03 0.39
C PRO A 58 -10.16 -13.31 -1.10
N LEU A 59 -9.42 -14.28 -1.63
CA LEU A 59 -9.63 -14.76 -2.99
C LEU A 59 -10.67 -15.90 -2.99
N PRO A 60 -11.61 -15.92 -3.96
CA PRO A 60 -12.51 -17.04 -4.14
C PRO A 60 -11.71 -18.31 -4.52
N ASN A 61 -12.16 -19.46 -4.04
CA ASN A 61 -11.53 -20.74 -4.31
C ASN A 61 -12.33 -21.48 -5.38
N ASP A 62 -11.97 -21.31 -6.67
CA ASP A 62 -12.69 -21.94 -7.78
C ASP A 62 -12.38 -23.44 -7.95
N ASP A 63 -11.31 -23.95 -7.32
CA ASP A 63 -10.84 -25.34 -7.47
C ASP A 63 -11.22 -26.27 -6.30
N ALA A 64 -12.32 -25.98 -5.59
CA ALA A 64 -12.77 -26.79 -4.47
C ALA A 64 -13.36 -28.14 -4.95
N VAL A 65 -12.49 -29.09 -5.27
CA VAL A 65 -12.83 -30.52 -5.27
C VAL A 65 -13.07 -30.91 -3.81
N GLU A 66 -14.30 -31.30 -3.51
CA GLU A 66 -14.84 -31.65 -2.20
C GLU A 66 -14.05 -32.81 -1.55
N ASP A 67 -12.90 -32.60 -0.88
CA ASP A 67 -12.46 -33.52 0.20
C ASP A 67 -11.23 -33.12 1.06
N ASP A 68 -10.73 -31.90 1.01
CA ASP A 68 -9.58 -31.53 1.87
C ASP A 68 -9.97 -30.41 2.84
N GLU A 69 -10.06 -30.71 4.15
CA GLU A 69 -10.22 -29.72 5.24
C GLU A 69 -9.14 -28.61 5.24
N SER A 70 -8.17 -28.71 4.33
CA SER A 70 -7.16 -27.73 3.97
C SER A 70 -7.64 -26.73 2.89
N THR A 71 -8.91 -26.35 2.83
CA THR A 71 -9.41 -25.19 2.04
C THR A 71 -8.80 -23.90 2.60
N ARG A 72 -7.53 -23.67 2.28
CA ARG A 72 -6.74 -22.54 2.77
C ARG A 72 -7.33 -21.30 2.12
N CYS A 73 -8.17 -20.57 2.86
CA CYS A 73 -8.55 -19.21 2.51
C CYS A 73 -7.26 -18.41 2.29
N VAL A 74 -6.96 -18.10 1.03
CA VAL A 74 -5.85 -17.24 0.66
C VAL A 74 -6.37 -15.82 0.46
N ALA A 75 -5.51 -14.86 0.76
CA ALA A 75 -5.84 -13.46 0.64
C ALA A 75 -4.67 -12.68 0.05
N ILE A 76 -5.00 -11.59 -0.62
CA ILE A 76 -4.05 -10.63 -1.19
C ILE A 76 -4.29 -9.24 -0.59
N PRO A 77 -3.27 -8.38 -0.49
CA PRO A 77 -3.47 -7.01 -0.07
C PRO A 77 -4.26 -6.19 -1.11
N ASN A 78 -5.12 -5.32 -0.62
CA ASN A 78 -5.92 -4.39 -1.37
C ASN A 78 -5.16 -3.09 -1.61
N ILE A 79 -4.60 -2.92 -2.81
CA ILE A 79 -3.84 -1.72 -3.18
C ILE A 79 -4.68 -0.44 -3.00
N PHE A 80 -5.96 -0.46 -3.36
CA PHE A 80 -6.81 0.72 -3.30
C PHE A 80 -7.10 1.18 -1.88
N GLU A 81 -7.31 0.24 -0.97
CA GLU A 81 -7.51 0.56 0.45
C GLU A 81 -6.23 1.08 1.10
N ILE A 82 -5.09 0.47 0.77
CA ILE A 82 -3.77 0.94 1.20
C ILE A 82 -3.53 2.38 0.73
N LEU A 83 -3.80 2.69 -0.55
CA LEU A 83 -3.64 4.04 -1.10
C LEU A 83 -4.60 5.05 -0.47
N SER A 84 -5.85 4.66 -0.25
CA SER A 84 -6.84 5.51 0.43
C SER A 84 -6.43 5.85 1.87
N ASP A 85 -5.86 4.89 2.59
CA ASP A 85 -5.37 5.10 3.94
C ASP A 85 -4.06 5.92 3.97
N MET A 86 -3.18 5.77 2.97
CA MET A 86 -2.03 6.67 2.79
C MET A 86 -2.47 8.12 2.58
N GLN A 87 -3.48 8.36 1.73
CA GLN A 87 -4.02 9.70 1.52
C GLN A 87 -4.65 10.26 2.80
N SER A 88 -5.40 9.44 3.53
CA SER A 88 -6.01 9.85 4.81
C SER A 88 -4.95 10.20 5.87
N LEU A 89 -3.86 9.42 5.95
CA LEU A 89 -2.73 9.67 6.85
C LEU A 89 -2.02 11.00 6.54
N SER A 90 -2.06 11.45 5.28
CA SER A 90 -1.42 12.70 4.88
C SER A 90 -2.10 13.97 5.42
N HIS A 91 -3.25 13.85 6.09
CA HIS A 91 -4.00 14.96 6.68
C HIS A 91 -4.26 16.12 5.69
N GLY A 92 -4.47 15.80 4.41
CA GLY A 92 -4.76 16.77 3.35
C GLY A 92 -3.53 17.32 2.62
N MET A 93 -2.32 16.87 2.97
CA MET A 93 -1.11 17.21 2.19
C MET A 93 -1.10 16.54 0.81
N VAL A 94 -1.64 15.32 0.70
CA VAL A 94 -1.77 14.62 -0.59
C VAL A 94 -3.16 14.89 -1.17
N ILE A 95 -3.19 15.70 -2.23
CA ILE A 95 -4.43 16.15 -2.88
C ILE A 95 -4.95 15.08 -3.85
N SER A 96 -4.06 14.37 -4.54
CA SER A 96 -4.41 13.38 -5.56
C SER A 96 -3.43 12.21 -5.58
N ILE A 97 -3.90 11.09 -6.12
CA ILE A 97 -3.10 9.90 -6.39
C ILE A 97 -3.24 9.61 -7.88
N ALA A 98 -2.12 9.42 -8.57
CA ALA A 98 -2.09 9.08 -9.98
C ALA A 98 -1.41 7.72 -10.18
N MET A 99 -1.97 6.88 -11.06
CA MET A 99 -1.41 5.59 -11.43
C MET A 99 -0.65 5.71 -12.76
N GLN A 100 0.53 5.09 -12.86
CA GLN A 100 1.24 5.01 -14.12
C GLN A 100 0.60 3.97 -15.08
N PRO A 101 0.67 4.19 -16.40
CA PRO A 101 1.45 5.23 -17.08
C PRO A 101 0.74 6.58 -17.04
N PHE A 102 1.49 7.65 -16.77
CA PHE A 102 0.97 9.00 -16.95
C PHE A 102 0.77 9.21 -18.45
N GLU A 103 -0.44 9.53 -18.89
CA GLU A 103 -0.60 10.03 -20.25
C GLU A 103 0.26 11.29 -20.38
N SER A 104 1.23 11.25 -21.27
CA SER A 104 2.04 12.42 -21.61
C SER A 104 1.14 13.38 -22.36
N MET A 105 0.62 14.41 -21.70
CA MET A 105 0.02 15.58 -22.37
C MET A 105 1.08 16.66 -22.55
#